data_AF-A0A135NWY7-F1
#
_entry.id   AF-A0A135NWY7-F1
#
_cell.length_a   1.000
_cell.length_b   1.000
_cell.length_c   1.000
_cell.angle_alpha   90.00
_cell.angle_beta   90.00
_cell.angle_gamma   90.00
#
_symmetry.space_group_name_H-M   'P 1'
#
loop_
_entity.id
_entity.type
_entity.pdbx_description
1 polymer ?
#
loop_
_entity_poly.entity_id
_entity_poly.type
_entity_poly.pdbx_seq_one_letter_code
_entity_poly.pdbx_strand_id
1 'polypeptide(L)'
;MSLLKKIVTALRGGASEVGEAIVDSQALRILDQEIRDADNNLIDARNQLVKIMAKHKTAQQRITEFDKTIGDWEQKAIAALDKGEEGLAHECAARIADLTNQRDSEQALADQFGASVATLTATVSKTEAQIKGLKQQVDLVKARESVQRAQVSAASATGGANGSLETAVGSLDRIKKRQSERAAELEAAAELAGKADGSDLEARLKAAGIGASNSGADDVLARLKAKAAKPAE
;
A
#
# COMPACT_ATOMS: atom_id res chain seq x y z
N MET A 1 -3.94 20.71 15.24
CA MET A 1 -2.53 20.66 14.77
C MET A 1 -1.98 19.27 15.04
N SER A 2 -1.77 18.47 13.99
CA SER A 2 -1.45 17.02 14.08
C SER A 2 -0.10 16.76 14.75
N LEU A 3 -0.02 15.75 15.63
CA LEU A 3 1.18 15.27 16.32
C LEU A 3 2.29 14.87 15.35
N LEU A 4 1.93 14.39 14.15
CA LEU A 4 2.87 14.10 13.07
C LEU A 4 3.64 15.33 12.61
N LYS A 5 3.01 16.52 12.59
CA LYS A 5 3.72 17.78 12.33
C LYS A 5 4.69 18.12 13.46
N LYS A 6 4.36 17.80 14.72
CA LYS A 6 5.24 18.04 15.86
C LYS A 6 6.46 17.11 15.87
N ILE A 7 6.29 15.84 15.48
CA ILE A 7 7.39 14.89 15.30
C ILE A 7 8.31 15.33 14.17
N VAL A 8 7.75 15.74 13.03
CA VAL A 8 8.54 16.26 11.90
C VAL A 8 9.23 17.60 12.24
N THR A 9 8.59 18.47 13.03
CA THR A 9 9.21 19.72 13.51
C THR A 9 10.29 19.46 14.57
N ALA A 10 10.11 18.46 15.44
CA ALA A 10 11.14 18.04 16.41
C ALA A 10 12.36 17.45 15.70
N LEU A 11 12.15 16.68 14.62
CA LEU A 11 13.23 16.16 13.76
C LEU A 11 13.94 17.26 12.97
N ARG A 12 13.23 18.34 12.60
CA ARG A 12 13.76 19.47 11.82
C ARG A 12 14.42 20.57 12.69
N GLY A 13 14.26 20.50 14.00
CA GLY A 13 14.72 21.50 14.98
C GLY A 13 15.94 21.08 15.80
N GLY A 14 16.83 20.24 15.25
CA GLY A 14 18.07 19.85 15.90
C GLY A 14 19.03 21.03 16.05
N ALA A 15 19.00 21.69 17.22
CA ALA A 15 20.04 22.59 17.69
C ALA A 15 19.93 22.83 19.21
N SER A 16 20.42 21.89 20.01
CA SER A 16 21.34 22.14 21.13
C SER A 16 21.63 20.83 21.85
N GLU A 17 22.82 20.30 21.55
CA GLU A 17 23.49 19.25 22.30
C GLU A 17 23.42 19.60 23.81
N VAL A 18 23.25 18.58 24.67
CA VAL A 18 23.12 18.61 26.14
C VAL A 18 21.69 18.41 26.69
N GLY A 19 20.64 18.42 25.84
CA GLY A 19 19.27 18.03 26.25
C GLY A 19 18.79 16.62 25.83
N GLU A 20 19.55 15.89 25.01
CA GLU A 20 19.03 14.76 24.22
C GLU A 20 18.86 13.45 25.02
N ALA A 21 19.72 13.13 25.98
CA ALA A 21 19.71 11.81 26.63
C ALA A 21 18.51 11.56 27.58
N ILE A 22 17.84 12.60 28.09
CA ILE A 22 16.70 12.47 29.01
C ILE A 22 15.36 12.63 28.27
N VAL A 23 15.36 13.34 27.14
CA VAL A 23 14.16 13.53 26.29
C VAL A 23 13.95 12.33 25.36
N ASP A 24 15.01 11.63 24.96
CA ASP A 24 14.96 10.50 24.03
C ASP A 24 14.20 9.27 24.56
N SER A 25 14.35 8.93 25.84
CA SER A 25 13.64 7.75 26.41
C SER A 25 12.11 7.93 26.43
N GLN A 26 11.66 9.15 26.73
CA GLN A 26 10.23 9.49 26.74
C GLN A 26 9.70 9.60 25.31
N ALA A 27 10.48 10.15 24.38
CA ALA A 27 10.13 10.20 22.95
C ALA A 27 10.02 8.80 22.34
N LEU A 28 10.95 7.89 22.64
CA LEU A 28 10.89 6.49 22.21
C LEU A 28 9.68 5.76 22.79
N ARG A 29 9.36 5.99 24.06
CA ARG A 29 8.15 5.42 24.68
C ARG A 29 6.87 5.94 24.05
N ILE A 30 6.80 7.24 23.75
CA ILE A 30 5.66 7.84 23.05
C ILE A 30 5.55 7.24 21.64
N LEU A 31 6.65 7.14 20.91
CA LEU A 31 6.69 6.56 19.57
C LEU A 31 6.27 5.08 19.58
N ASP A 32 6.71 4.28 20.56
CA ASP A 32 6.25 2.90 20.76
C ASP A 32 4.73 2.83 20.96
N GLN A 33 4.17 3.75 21.74
CA GLN A 33 2.73 3.80 21.99
C GLN A 33 1.97 4.19 20.73
N GLU A 34 2.41 5.22 20.02
CA GLU A 34 1.82 5.65 18.74
C GLU A 34 1.89 4.55 17.69
N ILE A 35 2.99 3.78 17.64
CA ILE A 35 3.12 2.61 16.76
C ILE A 35 2.11 1.53 17.13
N ARG A 36 1.91 1.25 18.42
CA ARG A 36 0.90 0.28 18.90
C ARG A 36 -0.52 0.73 18.58
N ASP A 37 -0.81 2.01 18.78
CA ASP A 37 -2.13 2.57 18.49
C ASP A 37 -2.39 2.55 16.97
N ALA A 38 -1.38 2.86 16.14
CA ALA A 38 -1.46 2.71 14.69
C ALA A 38 -1.67 1.25 14.25
N ASP A 39 -1.02 0.28 14.90
CA ASP A 39 -1.22 -1.15 14.70
C ASP A 39 -2.66 -1.58 14.99
N ASN A 40 -3.22 -1.13 16.13
CA ASN A 40 -4.60 -1.42 16.51
C ASN A 40 -5.58 -0.82 15.50
N ASN A 41 -5.37 0.43 15.10
CA ASN A 41 -6.17 1.08 14.06
C ASN A 41 -6.05 0.36 12.70
N LEU A 42 -4.88 -0.20 12.38
CA LEU A 42 -4.68 -1.00 11.17
C LEU A 42 -5.47 -2.32 11.22
N ILE A 43 -5.56 -2.96 12.38
CA ILE A 43 -6.40 -4.15 12.57
C ILE A 43 -7.87 -3.80 12.32
N ASP A 44 -8.35 -2.67 12.85
CA ASP A 44 -9.72 -2.22 12.61
C ASP A 44 -9.97 -1.91 11.13
N ALA A 45 -9.03 -1.24 10.46
CA ALA A 45 -9.11 -0.97 9.02
C ALA A 45 -9.19 -2.26 8.20
N ARG A 46 -8.40 -3.29 8.55
CA ARG A 46 -8.48 -4.63 7.92
C ARG A 46 -9.84 -5.27 8.15
N ASN A 47 -10.37 -5.22 9.36
CA ASN A 47 -11.69 -5.77 9.67
C ASN A 47 -12.79 -5.08 8.85
N GLN A 48 -12.72 -3.76 8.66
CA GLN A 48 -13.66 -3.03 7.81
C GLN A 48 -13.48 -3.38 6.32
N LEU A 49 -12.24 -3.50 5.86
CA LEU A 49 -11.96 -3.95 4.50
C LEU A 49 -12.58 -5.33 4.23
N VAL A 50 -12.43 -6.29 5.14
CA VAL A 50 -13.04 -7.62 5.01
C VAL A 50 -14.56 -7.53 4.90
N LYS A 51 -15.21 -6.67 5.70
CA LYS A 51 -16.67 -6.46 5.62
C LYS A 51 -17.10 -5.90 4.26
N ILE A 52 -16.34 -4.95 3.71
CA ILE A 52 -16.63 -4.37 2.38
C ILE A 52 -16.37 -5.39 1.28
N MET A 53 -15.29 -6.17 1.36
CA MET A 53 -15.01 -7.27 0.44
C MET A 53 -16.13 -8.31 0.45
N ALA A 54 -16.69 -8.64 1.62
CA ALA A 54 -17.84 -9.54 1.72
C ALA A 54 -19.06 -8.95 1.00
N LYS A 55 -19.38 -7.67 1.22
CA LYS A 55 -20.48 -6.99 0.52
C LYS A 55 -20.28 -6.97 -1.00
N HIS A 56 -19.07 -6.66 -1.46
CA HIS A 56 -18.71 -6.70 -2.87
C HIS A 56 -18.96 -8.09 -3.46
N LYS A 57 -18.46 -9.14 -2.80
CA LYS A 57 -18.64 -10.52 -3.24
C LYS A 57 -20.10 -10.95 -3.27
N THR A 58 -20.90 -10.54 -2.27
CA THR A 58 -22.34 -10.83 -2.25
C THR A 58 -23.08 -10.15 -3.40
N ALA A 59 -22.75 -8.89 -3.72
CA ALA A 59 -23.33 -8.20 -4.88
C ALA A 59 -22.96 -8.92 -6.19
N GLN A 60 -21.70 -9.33 -6.35
CA GLN A 60 -21.25 -10.12 -7.51
C GLN A 60 -21.98 -11.47 -7.65
N GLN A 61 -22.25 -12.15 -6.54
CA GLN A 61 -23.04 -13.39 -6.54
C GLN A 61 -24.48 -13.14 -7.00
N ARG A 62 -25.14 -12.09 -6.50
CA ARG A 62 -26.49 -11.71 -6.93
C ARG A 62 -26.55 -11.38 -8.41
N ILE A 63 -25.56 -10.66 -8.94
CA ILE A 63 -25.44 -10.37 -10.38
C ILE A 63 -25.41 -11.68 -11.17
N THR A 64 -24.58 -12.63 -10.75
CA THR A 64 -24.47 -13.94 -11.40
C THR A 64 -25.79 -14.72 -11.37
N GLU A 65 -26.52 -14.66 -10.25
CA GLU A 65 -27.84 -15.29 -10.09
C GLU A 65 -28.89 -14.63 -11.01
N PHE A 66 -28.89 -13.30 -11.12
CA PHE A 66 -29.75 -12.58 -12.03
C PHE A 66 -29.43 -12.91 -13.49
N ASP A 67 -28.15 -12.89 -13.89
CA ASP A 67 -27.73 -13.21 -15.26
C ASP A 67 -28.16 -14.62 -15.67
N LYS A 68 -28.03 -15.59 -14.76
CA LYS A 68 -28.54 -16.95 -14.99
C LYS A 68 -30.06 -16.96 -15.20
N THR A 69 -30.78 -16.28 -14.31
CA THR A 69 -32.26 -16.23 -14.37
C THR A 69 -32.74 -15.52 -15.63
N ILE A 70 -32.05 -14.44 -16.05
CA ILE A 70 -32.28 -13.73 -17.31
C ILE A 70 -32.10 -14.68 -18.48
N GLY A 71 -30.96 -15.40 -18.55
CA GLY A 71 -30.72 -16.38 -19.61
C GLY A 71 -31.78 -17.48 -19.68
N ASP A 72 -32.24 -17.97 -18.53
CA ASP A 72 -33.34 -18.96 -18.47
C ASP A 72 -34.67 -18.39 -18.98
N TRP A 73 -34.95 -17.09 -18.81
CA TRP A 73 -36.14 -16.45 -19.36
C TRP A 73 -35.98 -16.09 -20.84
N GLU A 74 -34.79 -15.73 -21.29
CA GLU A 74 -34.47 -15.51 -22.71
C GLU A 74 -34.73 -16.79 -23.52
N GLN A 75 -34.29 -17.95 -23.02
CA GLN A 75 -34.58 -19.23 -23.66
C GLN A 75 -36.08 -19.52 -23.75
N LYS A 76 -36.86 -19.19 -22.71
CA LYS A 76 -38.32 -19.35 -22.72
C LYS A 76 -38.99 -18.38 -23.71
N ALA A 77 -38.51 -17.14 -23.78
CA ALA A 77 -39.01 -16.14 -24.73
C ALA A 77 -38.78 -16.60 -26.18
N ILE A 78 -37.58 -17.08 -26.50
CA ILE A 78 -37.26 -17.64 -27.82
C ILE A 78 -38.18 -18.84 -28.14
N ALA A 79 -38.32 -19.78 -27.20
CA ALA A 79 -39.19 -20.94 -27.40
C ALA A 79 -40.69 -20.59 -27.57
N ALA A 80 -41.16 -19.48 -26.98
CA ALA A 80 -42.51 -18.97 -27.19
C ALA A 80 -42.65 -18.33 -28.58
N LEU A 81 -41.66 -17.54 -29.03
CA LEU A 81 -41.62 -16.96 -30.37
C LEU A 81 -41.60 -18.04 -31.46
N ASP A 82 -40.80 -19.10 -31.29
CA ASP A 82 -40.71 -20.23 -32.22
C ASP A 82 -42.05 -20.96 -32.37
N LYS A 83 -42.93 -20.87 -31.36
CA LYS A 83 -44.27 -21.46 -31.36
C LYS A 83 -45.37 -20.48 -31.81
N GLY A 84 -45.01 -19.24 -32.15
CA GLY A 84 -45.96 -18.19 -32.52
C GLY A 84 -46.76 -17.62 -31.34
N GLU A 85 -46.35 -17.91 -30.11
CA GLU A 85 -47.01 -17.44 -28.88
C GLU A 85 -46.46 -16.06 -28.48
N GLU A 86 -46.73 -15.04 -29.31
CA GLU A 86 -46.19 -13.69 -29.13
C GLU A 86 -46.57 -13.04 -27.78
N GLY A 87 -47.77 -13.33 -27.26
CA GLY A 87 -48.21 -12.84 -25.95
C GLY A 87 -47.31 -13.36 -24.81
N LEU A 88 -47.00 -14.66 -24.80
CA LEU A 88 -46.10 -15.27 -23.81
C LEU A 88 -44.67 -14.77 -23.97
N ALA A 89 -44.22 -14.54 -25.21
CA ALA A 89 -42.92 -13.94 -25.47
C ALA A 89 -42.82 -12.51 -24.90
N HIS A 90 -43.89 -11.71 -25.03
CA HIS A 90 -43.96 -10.36 -24.48
C HIS A 90 -43.92 -10.37 -22.94
N GLU A 91 -44.62 -11.30 -22.28
CA GLU A 91 -44.55 -11.46 -20.82
C GLU A 91 -43.14 -11.86 -20.36
N CYS A 92 -42.48 -12.77 -21.08
CA CYS A 92 -41.09 -13.15 -20.79
C CYS A 92 -40.15 -11.94 -20.96
N ALA A 93 -40.32 -11.15 -22.01
CA ALA A 93 -39.54 -9.94 -22.26
C ALA A 93 -39.72 -8.89 -21.14
N ALA A 94 -40.96 -8.69 -20.67
CA ALA A 94 -41.23 -7.81 -19.53
C ALA A 94 -40.51 -8.31 -18.26
N ARG A 95 -40.54 -9.63 -18.02
CA ARG A 95 -39.84 -10.22 -16.87
C ARG A 95 -38.32 -10.08 -16.96
N ILE A 96 -37.75 -10.24 -18.15
CA ILE A 96 -36.32 -10.02 -18.41
C ILE A 96 -35.94 -8.56 -18.12
N ALA A 97 -36.75 -7.59 -18.57
CA ALA A 97 -36.51 -6.17 -18.30
C ALA A 97 -36.48 -5.86 -16.80
N ASP A 98 -37.43 -6.39 -16.03
CA ASP A 98 -37.46 -6.21 -14.56
C ASP A 98 -36.24 -6.81 -13.87
N LEU A 99 -35.80 -8.00 -14.29
CA LEU A 99 -34.61 -8.67 -13.75
C LEU A 99 -33.34 -7.92 -14.14
N THR A 100 -33.28 -7.39 -15.36
CA THR A 100 -32.15 -6.60 -15.85
C THR A 100 -31.98 -5.32 -15.03
N ASN A 101 -33.07 -4.61 -14.74
CA ASN A 101 -33.04 -3.41 -13.88
C ASN A 101 -32.53 -3.71 -12.46
N GLN A 102 -32.91 -4.86 -11.89
CA GLN A 102 -32.41 -5.30 -10.58
C GLN A 102 -30.92 -5.67 -10.65
N ARG A 103 -30.50 -6.39 -11.69
CA ARG A 103 -29.11 -6.76 -11.95
C ARG A 103 -28.22 -5.53 -12.11
N ASP A 104 -28.67 -4.52 -12.85
CA ASP A 104 -27.95 -3.26 -13.04
C ASP A 104 -27.82 -2.47 -11.73
N SER A 105 -28.83 -2.52 -10.86
CA SER A 105 -28.76 -1.92 -9.54
C SER A 105 -27.72 -2.62 -8.65
N GLU A 106 -27.65 -3.95 -8.67
CA GLU A 106 -26.60 -4.71 -7.98
C GLU A 106 -25.22 -4.48 -8.60
N GLN A 107 -25.13 -4.30 -9.93
CA GLN A 107 -23.89 -3.96 -10.62
C GLN A 107 -23.33 -2.61 -10.13
N ALA A 108 -24.17 -1.59 -10.01
CA ALA A 108 -23.74 -0.30 -9.48
C ALA A 108 -23.21 -0.40 -8.03
N LEU A 109 -23.85 -1.23 -7.19
CA LEU A 109 -23.35 -1.52 -5.84
C LEU A 109 -22.03 -2.27 -5.85
N ALA A 110 -21.89 -3.28 -6.72
CA ALA A 110 -20.65 -4.04 -6.87
C ALA A 110 -19.50 -3.12 -7.31
N ASP A 111 -19.71 -2.24 -8.27
CA ASP A 111 -18.71 -1.29 -8.75
C ASP A 111 -18.27 -0.32 -7.64
N GLN A 112 -19.22 0.21 -6.87
CA GLN A 112 -18.94 1.12 -5.75
C GLN A 112 -18.12 0.41 -4.65
N PHE A 113 -18.50 -0.81 -4.27
CA PHE A 113 -17.75 -1.58 -3.29
C PHE A 113 -16.39 -2.02 -3.84
N GLY A 114 -16.30 -2.40 -5.12
CA GLY A 114 -15.05 -2.77 -5.78
C GLY A 114 -14.02 -1.63 -5.77
N ALA A 115 -14.43 -0.41 -6.10
CA ALA A 115 -13.58 0.78 -6.00
C ALA A 115 -13.12 1.06 -4.56
N SER A 116 -14.01 0.87 -3.59
CA SER A 116 -13.72 1.04 -2.16
C SER A 116 -12.73 -0.03 -1.67
N VAL A 117 -12.89 -1.29 -2.09
CA VAL A 117 -11.96 -2.39 -1.80
C VAL A 117 -10.58 -2.08 -2.35
N ALA A 118 -10.47 -1.69 -3.63
CA ALA A 118 -9.17 -1.38 -4.24
C ALA A 118 -8.42 -0.27 -3.49
N THR A 119 -9.13 0.81 -3.16
CA THR A 119 -8.57 1.96 -2.43
C THR A 119 -8.14 1.59 -1.01
N LEU A 120 -8.99 0.86 -0.27
CA LEU A 120 -8.71 0.45 1.10
C LEU A 120 -7.58 -0.58 1.16
N THR A 121 -7.53 -1.55 0.24
CA THR A 121 -6.44 -2.53 0.16
C THR A 121 -5.09 -1.83 -0.05
N ALA A 122 -5.01 -0.89 -1.00
CA ALA A 122 -3.80 -0.11 -1.23
C ALA A 122 -3.37 0.68 0.02
N THR A 123 -4.34 1.32 0.69
CA THR A 123 -4.09 2.14 1.89
C THR A 123 -3.65 1.28 3.08
N VAL A 124 -4.29 0.13 3.30
CA VAL A 124 -3.94 -0.84 4.36
C VAL A 124 -2.53 -1.37 4.11
N SER A 125 -2.22 -1.81 2.89
CA SER A 125 -0.90 -2.33 2.54
C SER A 125 0.21 -1.29 2.72
N LYS A 126 -0.04 -0.02 2.33
CA LYS A 126 0.90 1.07 2.51
C LYS A 126 1.14 1.36 3.99
N THR A 127 0.07 1.47 4.77
CA THR A 127 0.13 1.74 6.21
C THR A 127 0.86 0.62 6.94
N GLU A 128 0.61 -0.64 6.59
CA GLU A 128 1.32 -1.79 7.13
C GLU A 128 2.84 -1.71 6.89
N ALA A 129 3.25 -1.42 5.65
CA ALA A 129 4.67 -1.27 5.31
C ALA A 129 5.33 -0.14 6.12
N GLN A 130 4.62 0.99 6.28
CA GLN A 130 5.09 2.12 7.08
C GLN A 130 5.25 1.76 8.55
N ILE A 131 4.25 1.12 9.17
CA ILE A 131 4.32 0.70 10.58
C ILE A 131 5.45 -0.31 10.79
N LYS A 132 5.62 -1.27 9.87
CA LYS A 132 6.74 -2.22 9.92
C LYS A 132 8.09 -1.51 9.86
N GLY A 133 8.24 -0.53 8.97
CA GLY A 133 9.46 0.29 8.88
C GLY A 133 9.74 1.07 10.16
N LEU A 134 8.71 1.71 10.74
CA LEU A 134 8.84 2.45 12.01
C LEU A 134 9.27 1.53 13.17
N LYS A 135 8.69 0.33 13.28
CA LYS A 135 9.09 -0.67 14.28
C LYS A 135 10.57 -1.03 14.16
N GLN A 136 11.02 -1.34 12.94
CA GLN A 136 12.43 -1.67 12.69
C GLN A 136 13.38 -0.52 13.03
N GLN A 137 12.99 0.72 12.73
CA GLN A 137 13.77 1.91 13.09
C GLN A 137 13.85 2.08 14.61
N VAL A 138 12.74 1.92 15.32
CA VAL A 138 12.72 1.99 16.79
C VAL A 138 13.60 0.89 17.41
N ASP A 139 13.53 -0.34 16.91
CA ASP A 139 14.38 -1.44 17.39
C ASP A 139 15.86 -1.15 17.18
N LEU A 140 16.23 -0.57 16.02
CA LEU A 140 17.60 -0.16 15.73
C LEU A 140 18.08 0.94 16.70
N VAL A 141 17.23 1.94 16.99
CA VAL A 141 17.57 3.01 17.93
C VAL A 141 17.77 2.46 19.34
N LYS A 142 16.87 1.59 19.81
CA LYS A 142 17.01 0.90 21.12
C LYS A 142 18.29 0.06 21.20
N ALA A 143 18.63 -0.64 20.12
CA ALA A 143 19.87 -1.42 20.06
C ALA A 143 21.11 -0.52 20.15
N ARG A 144 21.12 0.63 19.44
CA ARG A 144 22.21 1.61 19.52
C ARG A 144 22.35 2.20 20.93
N GLU A 145 21.23 2.55 21.57
CA GLU A 145 21.21 3.05 22.95
C GLU A 145 21.80 2.02 23.93
N SER A 146 21.41 0.74 23.78
CA SER A 146 21.94 -0.36 24.60
C SER A 146 23.46 -0.54 24.43
N VAL A 147 23.95 -0.51 23.19
CA VAL A 147 25.39 -0.58 22.88
C VAL A 147 26.13 0.60 23.51
N GLN A 148 25.63 1.81 23.37
CA GLN A 148 26.25 3.00 23.94
C GLN A 148 26.29 2.93 25.47
N ARG A 149 25.21 2.48 26.11
CA ARG A 149 25.16 2.28 27.57
C ARG A 149 26.17 1.22 28.02
N ALA A 150 26.29 0.11 27.30
CA ALA A 150 27.27 -0.93 27.59
C ALA A 150 28.72 -0.41 27.45
N GLN A 151 29.01 0.41 26.43
CA GLN A 151 30.32 1.05 26.25
C GLN A 151 30.66 1.99 27.41
N VAL A 152 29.72 2.82 27.86
CA VAL A 152 29.91 3.71 29.01
C VAL A 152 30.19 2.91 30.29
N SER A 153 29.41 1.86 30.56
CA SER A 153 29.61 0.97 31.72
C SER A 153 30.94 0.23 31.68
N ALA A 154 31.39 -0.22 30.50
CA ALA A 154 32.68 -0.87 30.35
C ALA A 154 33.84 0.11 30.57
N ALA A 155 33.76 1.32 29.99
CA ALA A 155 34.77 2.36 30.15
C ALA A 155 34.90 2.81 31.62
N SER A 156 33.78 2.97 32.33
CA SER A 156 33.77 3.32 33.76
C SER A 156 34.31 2.19 34.65
N ALA A 157 34.04 0.91 34.31
CA ALA A 157 34.62 -0.24 35.00
C ALA A 157 36.15 -0.35 34.83
N THR A 158 36.70 0.13 33.71
CA THR A 158 38.16 0.21 33.47
C THR A 158 38.84 1.44 34.07
N GLY A 159 38.09 2.39 34.64
CA GLY A 159 38.60 3.67 35.18
C GLY A 159 39.36 3.60 36.51
N GLY A 160 39.73 2.41 36.99
CA GLY A 160 40.48 2.21 38.25
C GLY A 160 42.00 2.03 38.10
N ALA A 161 42.55 1.94 36.89
CA ALA A 161 43.98 1.69 36.69
C ALA A 161 44.60 2.66 35.67
N ASN A 162 45.27 3.68 36.20
CA ASN A 162 46.04 4.72 35.53
C ASN A 162 46.89 4.22 34.33
N GLY A 163 46.71 4.82 33.15
CA GLY A 163 47.80 4.89 32.15
C GLY A 163 47.44 4.66 30.67
N SER A 164 46.31 4.04 30.33
CA SER A 164 45.98 3.66 28.92
C SER A 164 44.92 4.55 28.23
N LEU A 165 44.52 5.64 28.91
CA LEU A 165 43.37 6.48 28.54
C LEU A 165 43.60 7.29 27.25
N GLU A 166 44.84 7.68 26.97
CA GLU A 166 45.20 8.53 25.83
C GLU A 166 45.07 7.79 24.48
N THR A 167 45.39 6.49 24.44
CA THR A 167 45.29 5.64 23.26
C THR A 167 43.85 5.18 22.96
N ALA A 168 43.02 5.05 24.00
CA ALA A 168 41.61 4.66 23.88
C ALA A 168 40.74 5.82 23.36
N VAL A 169 41.00 7.05 23.80
CA VAL A 169 40.31 8.26 23.31
C VAL A 169 40.59 8.49 21.82
N GLY A 170 41.85 8.33 21.37
CA GLY A 170 42.19 8.41 19.94
C GLY A 170 41.61 7.29 19.09
N SER A 171 41.27 6.14 19.69
CA SER A 171 40.59 5.03 19.01
C SER A 171 39.07 5.27 18.91
N LEU A 172 38.48 5.91 19.92
CA LEU A 172 37.08 6.34 19.91
C LEU A 172 36.83 7.40 18.83
N ASP A 173 37.72 8.38 18.67
CA ASP A 173 37.63 9.39 17.60
C ASP A 173 37.71 8.76 16.20
N ARG A 174 38.55 7.73 16.02
CA ARG A 174 38.59 6.94 14.78
C ARG A 174 37.29 6.18 14.52
N ILE A 175 36.67 5.62 15.56
CA ILE A 175 35.39 4.90 15.43
C ILE A 175 34.25 5.88 15.11
N LYS A 176 34.21 7.05 15.76
CA LYS A 176 33.25 8.12 15.46
C LYS A 176 33.38 8.60 14.01
N LYS A 177 34.60 8.83 13.54
CA LYS A 177 34.86 9.23 12.15
C LYS A 177 34.41 8.15 11.15
N ARG A 178 34.63 6.88 11.46
CA ARG A 178 34.16 5.76 10.62
C ARG A 178 32.64 5.62 10.61
N GLN A 179 31.97 5.96 11.72
CA GLN A 179 30.50 5.97 11.79
C GLN A 179 29.89 7.15 11.01
N SER A 180 30.51 8.34 11.06
CA SER A 180 30.06 9.47 10.24
C SER A 180 30.28 9.21 8.74
N GLU A 181 31.41 8.60 8.37
CA GLU A 181 31.66 8.19 6.98
C GLU A 181 30.62 7.15 6.51
N ARG A 182 30.24 6.20 7.37
CA ARG A 182 29.25 5.18 7.01
C ARG A 182 27.81 5.69 6.97
N ALA A 183 27.49 6.70 7.79
CA ALA A 183 26.23 7.43 7.70
C ALA A 183 26.15 8.20 6.37
N ALA A 184 27.24 8.87 5.97
CA ALA A 184 27.32 9.54 4.68
C ALA A 184 27.26 8.55 3.49
N GLU A 185 27.88 7.37 3.59
CA GLU A 185 27.73 6.29 2.60
C GLU A 185 26.28 5.80 2.47
N LEU A 186 25.56 5.67 3.60
CA LEU A 186 24.14 5.27 3.60
C LEU A 186 23.23 6.36 3.01
N GLU A 187 23.52 7.63 3.29
CA GLU A 187 22.81 8.77 2.70
C GLU A 187 23.06 8.86 1.18
N ALA A 188 24.31 8.68 0.75
CA ALA A 188 24.66 8.59 -0.67
C ALA A 188 24.02 7.38 -1.35
N ALA A 189 23.92 6.23 -0.66
CA ALA A 189 23.22 5.04 -1.17
C ALA A 189 21.70 5.27 -1.26
N ALA A 190 21.10 6.02 -0.32
CA ALA A 190 19.69 6.40 -0.37
C ALA A 190 19.41 7.41 -1.51
N GLU A 191 20.32 8.34 -1.78
CA GLU A 191 20.24 9.21 -2.96
C GLU A 191 20.40 8.43 -4.28
N LEU A 192 21.28 7.43 -4.31
CA LEU A 192 21.46 6.55 -5.47
C LEU A 192 20.22 5.66 -5.69
N ALA A 193 19.62 5.14 -4.62
CA ALA A 193 18.38 4.36 -4.66
C ALA A 193 17.18 5.23 -5.08
N GLY A 194 17.10 6.47 -4.62
CA GLY A 194 16.10 7.44 -5.07
C GLY A 194 16.25 7.84 -6.53
N LYS A 195 17.46 7.73 -7.11
CA LYS A 195 17.71 7.84 -8.55
C LYS A 195 17.47 6.53 -9.32
N ALA A 196 17.43 5.39 -8.64
CA ALA A 196 17.19 4.07 -9.23
C ALA A 196 15.70 3.71 -9.33
N ASP A 197 14.84 4.31 -8.51
CA ASP A 197 13.38 4.29 -8.72
C ASP A 197 13.05 5.17 -9.93
N GLY A 198 12.75 4.52 -11.06
CA GLY A 198 12.67 5.02 -12.45
C GLY A 198 11.78 6.23 -12.78
N SER A 199 11.44 7.07 -11.81
CA SER A 199 10.80 8.38 -11.97
C SER A 199 11.62 9.37 -12.82
N ASP A 200 12.97 9.30 -12.78
CA ASP A 200 13.83 10.16 -13.62
C ASP A 200 13.83 9.69 -15.09
N LEU A 201 13.80 8.38 -15.32
CA LEU A 201 13.71 7.83 -16.69
C LEU A 201 12.36 8.15 -17.32
N GLU A 202 11.26 8.03 -16.55
CA GLU A 202 9.91 8.34 -17.04
C GLU A 202 9.68 9.84 -17.24
N ALA A 203 10.23 10.69 -16.38
CA ALA A 203 10.26 12.14 -16.59
C ALA A 203 11.08 12.53 -17.83
N ARG A 204 12.22 11.87 -18.08
CA ARG A 204 13.08 12.11 -19.25
C ARG A 204 12.50 11.52 -20.54
N LEU A 205 11.82 10.39 -20.49
CA LEU A 205 11.08 9.78 -21.62
C LEU A 205 9.88 10.66 -22.02
N LYS A 206 9.15 11.20 -21.04
CA LYS A 206 8.02 12.12 -21.27
C LYS A 206 8.49 13.48 -21.79
N ALA A 207 9.63 14.00 -21.30
CA ALA A 207 10.25 15.21 -21.82
C ALA A 207 10.86 15.03 -23.23
N ALA A 208 11.26 13.81 -23.59
CA ALA A 208 11.79 13.45 -24.91
C ALA A 208 10.70 13.01 -25.92
N GLY A 209 9.42 13.02 -25.52
CA GLY A 209 8.30 12.62 -26.39
C GLY A 209 8.25 11.12 -26.73
N ILE A 210 9.01 10.28 -26.00
CA ILE A 210 9.02 8.83 -26.20
C ILE A 210 8.08 8.20 -25.17
N GLY A 211 6.86 7.99 -25.63
CA GLY A 211 5.75 7.36 -24.93
C GLY A 211 4.62 7.17 -25.92
N ALA A 212 4.81 6.24 -26.87
CA ALA A 212 3.82 5.88 -27.88
C ALA A 212 2.57 5.33 -27.17
N SER A 213 1.44 6.02 -27.25
CA SER A 213 0.43 5.92 -28.30
C SER A 213 -0.35 4.59 -28.27
N ASN A 214 -1.60 4.70 -27.83
CA ASN A 214 -2.78 4.00 -28.36
C ASN A 214 -2.69 2.49 -28.57
N SER A 215 -3.20 1.72 -27.61
CA SER A 215 -4.03 0.55 -27.92
C SER A 215 -5.49 1.01 -27.95
N GLY A 216 -5.87 1.63 -29.07
CA GLY A 216 -7.23 2.11 -29.32
C GLY A 216 -8.16 0.98 -29.77
N ALA A 217 -9.47 1.23 -29.73
CA ALA A 217 -10.52 0.28 -30.06
C ALA A 217 -10.37 -0.40 -31.44
N ASP A 218 -9.63 0.20 -32.37
CA ASP A 218 -9.37 -0.35 -33.71
C ASP A 218 -8.49 -1.61 -33.70
N ASP A 219 -7.54 -1.73 -32.77
CA ASP A 219 -6.70 -2.93 -32.61
C ASP A 219 -7.50 -4.11 -32.02
N VAL A 220 -8.51 -3.80 -31.18
CA VAL A 220 -9.46 -4.78 -30.65
C VAL A 220 -10.40 -5.25 -31.74
N LEU A 221 -10.86 -4.34 -32.62
CA LEU A 221 -11.71 -4.66 -33.75
C LEU A 221 -10.98 -5.53 -34.79
N ALA A 222 -9.71 -5.27 -35.06
CA ALA A 222 -8.86 -6.08 -35.95
C ALA A 222 -8.67 -7.51 -35.41
N ARG A 223 -8.46 -7.65 -34.09
CA ARG A 223 -8.35 -8.96 -33.43
C ARG A 223 -9.67 -9.76 -33.47
N LEU A 224 -10.81 -9.10 -33.32
CA LEU A 224 -12.13 -9.74 -33.41
C LEU A 224 -12.46 -10.16 -34.85
N LYS A 225 -12.13 -9.35 -35.86
CA LYS A 225 -12.29 -9.71 -37.28
C LYS A 225 -11.40 -10.89 -37.69
N ALA A 226 -10.15 -10.95 -37.21
CA ALA A 226 -9.25 -12.08 -37.46
C ALA A 226 -9.74 -13.39 -36.84
N LYS A 227 -10.47 -13.32 -35.71
CA LYS A 227 -11.07 -14.49 -35.06
C LYS A 227 -12.36 -14.97 -35.75
N ALA A 228 -13.07 -14.08 -36.44
CA ALA A 228 -14.26 -14.41 -37.24
C ALA A 228 -13.93 -14.96 -38.65
N ALA A 229 -12.73 -14.70 -39.18
CA ALA A 229 -12.32 -15.08 -40.53
C ALA A 229 -11.66 -16.48 -40.66
N LYS A 230 -11.63 -17.28 -39.59
CA LYS A 230 -11.23 -18.70 -39.65
C LYS A 230 -12.48 -19.60 -39.60
N PRO A 231 -13.06 -20.01 -40.74
CA PRO A 231 -13.91 -21.18 -40.78
C PRO A 231 -13.04 -22.44 -40.70
N ALA A 232 -13.62 -23.48 -40.10
CA ALA A 232 -13.02 -24.78 -39.88
C ALA A 232 -12.63 -25.47 -41.21
N GLU A 233 -11.44 -26.05 -41.21
CA GLU A 233 -11.05 -27.18 -42.03
C GLU A 233 -10.40 -28.22 -41.10
#